data_AF-A0A3D5CRK1-F1
#
_entry.id   AF-A0A3D5CRK1-F1
#
_cell.length_a   1.000
_cell.length_b   1.000
_cell.length_c   1.000
_cell.angle_alpha   90.00
_cell.angle_beta   90.00
_cell.angle_gamma   90.00
#
_symmetry.space_group_name_H-M   'P 1'
#
loop_
_entity.id
_entity.type
_entity.pdbx_description
1 polymer ?
#
loop_
_entity_poly.entity_id
_entity_poly.type
_entity_poly.pdbx_seq_one_letter_code
_entity_poly.pdbx_strand_id
1 'polypeptide(L)' 'MIFTRKSIISGINRDMDLPVTQEQYDRYKSGWYVQDAFPNLSDDEREFIISGVTAEEWSNIFGDEEQ' A
#
# COMPACT_ATOMS: atom_id res chain seq x y z
N MET A 1 11.88 -2.83 -3.17
CA MET A 1 11.84 -1.40 -3.58
C MET A 1 11.13 -0.66 -2.48
N ILE A 2 11.73 0.43 -1.98
CA ILE A 2 11.15 1.19 -0.86
C ILE A 2 10.13 2.20 -1.40
N PHE A 3 8.90 2.12 -0.90
CA PHE A 3 7.85 3.10 -1.11
C PHE A 3 7.66 3.95 0.14
N THR A 4 7.78 5.27 -0.02
CA THR A 4 7.37 6.24 1.01
C THR A 4 5.97 6.73 0.71
N ARG A 5 5.07 6.64 1.70
CA ARG A 5 3.69 7.12 1.59
C ARG A 5 3.25 7.82 2.86
N LYS A 6 2.44 8.86 2.68
CA LYS A 6 1.73 9.54 3.76
C LYS A 6 0.35 8.92 3.88
N SER A 7 0.04 8.36 5.05
CA SER A 7 -1.30 7.85 5.34
C SER A 7 -2.33 8.97 5.20
N ILE A 8 -3.39 8.72 4.43
CA ILE A 8 -4.52 9.67 4.33
C ILE A 8 -5.31 9.78 5.63
N ILE A 9 -5.17 8.81 6.53
CA ILE A 9 -5.91 8.76 7.79
C ILE A 9 -5.13 9.45 8.91
N SER A 10 -3.91 8.99 9.20
CA SER A 10 -3.10 9.57 10.29
C SER A 10 -2.26 10.76 9.87
N GLY A 11 -2.01 10.95 8.56
CA GLY A 11 -1.07 11.94 8.06
C GLY A 11 0.41 11.59 8.32
N ILE A 12 0.72 10.40 8.83
CA ILE A 12 2.10 9.97 9.12
C ILE A 12 2.75 9.45 7.84
N ASN A 13 4.01 9.83 7.61
CA ASN A 13 4.82 9.24 6.54
C ASN A 13 5.47 7.94 7.04
N ARG A 14 5.37 6.88 6.22
CA ARG A 14 6.01 5.59 6.48
C ARG A 14 6.70 5.10 5.21
N ASP A 15 7.71 4.27 5.43
CA ASP A 15 8.44 3.57 4.40
C ASP A 15 8.09 2.07 4.47
N MET A 16 7.87 1.45 3.32
CA MET A 16 7.66 0.01 3.20
C MET A 16 8.53 -0.54 2.08
N ASP A 17 9.34 -1.56 2.38
CA ASP A 17 10.10 -2.27 1.36
C ASP A 17 9.25 -3.41 0.78
N LEU A 18 8.94 -3.31 -0.50
CA LEU A 18 8.06 -4.23 -1.21
C LEU A 18 8.82 -5.01 -2.29
N PRO A 19 8.48 -6.30 -2.52
CA PRO A 19 9.10 -7.14 -3.55
C PRO A 19 8.60 -6.75 -4.95
N VAL A 20 8.92 -5.53 -5.37
CA VAL A 20 8.52 -4.92 -6.64
C VAL A 20 9.73 -4.75 -7.55
N THR A 21 9.60 -5.18 -8.81
CA THR A 21 10.61 -4.95 -9.85
C THR A 21 10.47 -3.56 -10.48
N GLN A 22 11.53 -3.09 -11.15
CA GLN A 22 11.48 -1.81 -11.86
C GLN A 22 10.38 -1.80 -12.95
N GLU A 23 10.22 -2.91 -13.69
CA GLU A 23 9.19 -3.02 -14.73
C GLU A 23 7.77 -2.87 -14.16
N GLN A 24 7.49 -3.51 -13.02
CA GLN A 24 6.20 -3.37 -12.34
C GLN A 24 5.95 -1.94 -11.89
N TYR A 25 6.97 -1.28 -11.34
CA TYR A 25 6.89 0.13 -10.98
C TYR A 25 6.61 1.01 -12.20
N ASP A 26 7.28 0.75 -13.32
CA ASP A 26 7.09 1.51 -14.57
C ASP A 26 5.68 1.33 -15.14
N ARG A 27 5.08 0.13 -15.04
CA ARG A 27 3.66 -0.10 -15.39
C ARG A 27 2.74 0.76 -14.53
N TYR A 28 2.93 0.77 -13.22
CA TYR A 28 2.16 1.61 -12.31
C TYR A 28 2.31 3.11 -12.64
N LYS A 29 3.53 3.56 -12.91
CA LYS A 29 3.83 4.94 -13.34
C LYS A 29 3.21 5.29 -14.70
N SER A 30 2.95 4.30 -15.53
CA SER A 30 2.26 4.43 -16.82
C SER A 30 0.74 4.43 -16.69
N GLY A 31 0.19 4.37 -15.47
CA GLY A 31 -1.24 4.48 -15.19
C GLY A 31 -2.00 3.16 -15.11
N TRP A 32 -1.29 2.02 -15.01
CA TRP A 32 -1.92 0.73 -14.78
C TRP A 32 -2.58 0.68 -13.40
N TYR A 33 -3.66 -0.11 -13.27
CA TYR A 33 -4.24 -0.38 -11.96
C TYR A 33 -3.23 -1.09 -11.06
N VAL A 34 -3.30 -0.82 -9.76
CA VAL A 34 -2.32 -1.31 -8.78
C VAL A 34 -2.24 -2.83 -8.74
N GLN A 35 -3.37 -3.53 -8.93
CA GLN A 35 -3.43 -4.99 -8.98
C GLN A 35 -2.78 -5.58 -10.25
N ASP A 36 -2.84 -4.85 -11.36
CA ASP A 36 -2.24 -5.29 -12.63
C ASP A 36 -0.73 -4.97 -12.68
N ALA A 37 -0.34 -3.85 -12.08
CA ALA A 37 1.07 -3.47 -11.95
C ALA A 37 1.79 -4.33 -10.91
N PHE A 38 1.13 -4.66 -9.79
CA PHE A 38 1.70 -5.40 -8.66
C PHE A 38 0.87 -6.66 -8.31
N PRO A 39 0.80 -7.65 -9.22
CA PRO A 39 -0.03 -8.84 -9.02
C PRO A 39 0.49 -9.75 -7.90
N ASN A 40 1.77 -9.63 -7.51
CA ASN A 40 2.40 -10.43 -6.46
C ASN A 40 2.23 -9.85 -5.05
N LEU A 41 1.76 -8.61 -4.91
CA LEU A 41 1.56 -7.99 -3.60
C LEU A 41 0.24 -8.44 -2.97
N SER A 42 0.17 -8.41 -1.65
CA SER A 42 -1.09 -8.58 -0.90
C SER A 42 -2.00 -7.36 -1.05
N ASP A 43 -3.25 -7.50 -0.63
CA ASP A 43 -4.20 -6.39 -0.67
C ASP A 43 -3.76 -5.23 0.25
N ASP A 44 -3.23 -5.54 1.44
CA ASP A 44 -2.70 -4.54 2.37
C ASP A 44 -1.48 -3.79 1.81
N GLU A 45 -0.59 -4.49 1.10
CA GLU A 45 0.59 -3.87 0.47
C GLU A 45 0.17 -2.93 -0.68
N ARG A 46 -0.83 -3.33 -1.48
CA ARG A 46 -1.40 -2.47 -2.52
C ARG A 46 -2.11 -1.26 -1.92
N GLU A 47 -2.85 -1.46 -0.83
CA GLU A 47 -3.52 -0.38 -0.11
C GLU A 47 -2.51 0.63 0.42
N PHE A 48 -1.39 0.17 0.98
CA PHE A 48 -0.30 1.06 1.37
C PHE A 48 0.21 1.90 0.19
N ILE A 49 0.37 1.32 -1.00
CA ILE A 49 0.80 2.07 -2.20
C ILE A 49 -0.23 3.14 -2.60
N ILE A 50 -1.54 2.84 -2.47
CA ILE A 50 -2.64 3.72 -2.86
C ILE A 50 -2.83 4.88 -1.87
N SER A 51 -2.99 4.57 -0.59
CA SER A 51 -3.48 5.49 0.43
C SER A 51 -2.46 5.79 1.53
N GLY A 52 -1.35 5.05 1.58
CA GLY A 52 -0.38 5.11 2.66
C GLY A 52 -0.86 4.54 3.99
N VAL A 53 -2.06 3.95 4.01
CA VAL A 53 -2.64 3.33 5.21
C VAL A 53 -2.04 1.94 5.39
N THR A 54 -1.60 1.62 6.60
CA THR A 54 -1.09 0.28 6.93
C THR A 54 -2.21 -0.64 7.43
N ALA A 55 -2.00 -1.95 7.37
CA ALA A 55 -2.94 -2.92 7.97
C ALA A 55 -3.20 -2.63 9.45
N GLU A 56 -2.16 -2.25 10.21
CA GLU A 56 -2.28 -1.83 11.61
C GLU A 56 -3.19 -0.60 11.77
N GLU A 57 -3.07 0.40 10.90
CA GLU A 57 -3.96 1.56 10.93
C GLU A 57 -5.41 1.18 10.62
N TRP A 58 -5.63 0.28 9.65
CA TRP A 58 -6.96 -0.26 9.37
C TRP A 58 -7.53 -1.00 10.59
N SER A 59 -6.76 -1.88 11.22
CA SER A 59 -7.16 -2.58 12.44
C SER A 59 -7.42 -1.61 13.60
N ASN A 60 -6.66 -0.53 13.74
CA ASN A 60 -6.92 0.43 14.82
C ASN A 60 -8.19 1.26 14.62
N ILE A 61 -8.65 1.43 13.37
CA ILE A 61 -9.87 2.21 13.07
C ILE A 61 -11.12 1.33 13.10
N PHE A 62 -11.00 0.07 12.66
CA PHE A 62 -12.14 -0.83 12.44
C PHE A 62 -12.06 -2.14 13.24
N GLY A 63 -10.98 -2.39 13.99
CA GLY A 63 -10.69 -3.65 14.67
C GLY A 63 -11.28 -3.80 16.07
N ASP A 64 -12.11 -2.85 16.52
CA ASP A 64 -12.92 -2.99 17.74
C ASP A 64 -14.37 -3.39 17.41
N GLU A 65 -14.56 -4.35 16.51
CA GLU A 65 -15.77 -5.18 16.51
C GLU A 65 -15.38 -6.62 16.88
N GLU A 66 -15.21 -6.86 18.18
CA GLU A 66 -15.44 -8.18 18.75
C GLU A 66 -16.86 -8.63 18.33
N GLN A 67 -16.95 -9.64 17.47
CA GLN A 67 -18.15 -10.47 17.37
C GLN A 67 -18.04 -11.68 18.29
#